data_AF-C6E8K4-F1
#
_entry.id   AF-C6E8K4-F1
#
_cell.length_a   1.000
_cell.length_b   1.000
_cell.length_c   1.000
_cell.angle_alpha   90.00
_cell.angle_beta   90.00
_cell.angle_gamma   90.00
#
_symmetry.space_group_name_H-M   'P 1'
#
loop_
_entity.id
_entity.type
_entity.pdbx_description
1 polymer ?
#
loop_
_entity_poly.entity_id
_entity_poly.type
_entity_poly.pdbx_seq_one_letter_code
_entity_poly.pdbx_strand_id
1 'polypeptide(L)'
;MSTKSVLCLYTPAELRKLYQENPALFDQLAQDAIKNACSARTPEQSLKLQQLQWTIDMQLRKAKTPMARMHAMENIFYGKIYGEDGQLSKLVSTCKKLVQAVTGGKVETGGGKEPGKLKDVG
;
A
#
# COMPACT_ATOMS: atom_id res chain seq x y z
N MET A 1 8.46 -22.90 -0.74
CA MET A 1 7.38 -23.60 -0.02
C MET A 1 6.16 -22.69 0.00
N SER A 2 4.99 -23.18 -0.41
CA SER A 2 3.79 -22.35 -0.56
C SER A 2 3.23 -22.00 0.82
N THR A 3 3.41 -20.75 1.26
CA THR A 3 2.93 -20.20 2.53
C THR A 3 1.45 -19.80 2.42
N LYS A 4 0.57 -20.73 2.01
CA LYS A 4 -0.86 -20.44 1.98
C LYS A 4 -1.35 -20.27 3.42
N SER A 5 -1.89 -19.08 3.71
CA SER A 5 -2.48 -18.79 5.01
C SER A 5 -3.64 -19.75 5.30
N VAL A 6 -3.78 -20.17 6.55
CA VAL A 6 -4.92 -20.98 7.02
C VAL A 6 -6.25 -20.25 6.77
N LEU A 7 -6.23 -18.91 6.72
CA LEU A 7 -7.41 -18.10 6.33
C LEU A 7 -7.88 -18.34 4.89
N CYS A 8 -7.01 -18.82 3.99
CA CYS A 8 -7.40 -19.16 2.62
C CYS A 8 -8.28 -20.42 2.53
N LEU A 9 -8.43 -21.17 3.63
CA LEU A 9 -9.32 -22.33 3.72
C LEU A 9 -10.76 -21.95 4.07
N TYR A 10 -10.99 -20.69 4.47
CA TYR A 10 -12.31 -20.19 4.86
C TYR A 10 -12.90 -19.32 3.75
N THR A 11 -14.20 -19.47 3.53
CA THR A 11 -15.00 -18.54 2.74
C THR A 11 -15.26 -17.25 3.55
N PRO A 12 -15.61 -16.13 2.89
CA PRO A 12 -15.96 -14.89 3.58
C PRO A 12 -17.11 -15.02 4.58
N ALA A 13 -18.07 -15.92 4.31
CA ALA A 13 -19.18 -16.20 5.21
C ALA A 13 -18.72 -16.92 6.48
N GLU A 14 -17.82 -17.90 6.33
CA GLU A 14 -17.24 -18.64 7.47
C GLU A 14 -16.35 -17.73 8.33
N LEU A 15 -15.57 -16.84 7.72
CA LEU A 15 -14.78 -15.86 8.46
C LEU A 15 -15.66 -14.88 9.25
N ARG A 16 -16.79 -14.46 8.67
CA ARG A 16 -17.76 -13.61 9.39
C ARG A 16 -18.35 -14.35 10.59
N LYS A 17 -18.71 -15.62 10.40
CA LYS A 17 -19.25 -16.47 11.48
C LYS A 17 -18.20 -16.68 12.57
N LEU A 18 -16.96 -16.97 12.21
CA LEU A 18 -15.84 -17.11 13.12
C LEU A 18 -15.60 -15.85 13.97
N TYR A 19 -15.65 -14.67 13.35
CA TYR A 19 -15.50 -13.40 14.07
C TYR A 19 -16.62 -13.17 15.09
N GLN A 20 -17.85 -13.60 14.79
CA GLN A 20 -18.99 -13.49 15.70
C GLN A 20 -18.92 -14.48 16.85
N GLU A 21 -18.52 -15.72 16.58
CA GLU A 21 -18.49 -16.80 17.56
C GLU A 21 -17.24 -16.79 18.44
N ASN A 22 -16.08 -16.50 17.85
CA ASN A 22 -14.80 -16.48 18.54
C ASN A 22 -13.86 -15.40 17.94
N PRO A 23 -14.05 -14.12 18.34
CA PRO A 23 -13.24 -13.02 17.83
C PRO A 23 -11.75 -13.17 18.16
N ALA A 24 -11.41 -13.75 19.31
CA ALA A 24 -10.02 -13.97 19.72
C ALA A 24 -9.30 -14.94 18.77
N LEU A 25 -9.96 -16.03 18.37
CA LEU A 25 -9.42 -16.98 17.40
C LEU A 25 -9.26 -16.36 16.01
N PHE A 26 -10.23 -15.54 15.58
CA PHE A 26 -10.11 -14.80 14.33
C PHE A 26 -8.88 -13.88 14.34
N ASP A 27 -8.69 -13.11 15.40
CA ASP A 27 -7.56 -12.19 15.53
C ASP A 27 -6.22 -12.92 15.55
N GLN A 28 -6.15 -14.08 16.21
CA GLN A 28 -4.96 -14.93 16.20
C GLN A 28 -4.63 -15.42 14.79
N LEU A 29 -5.61 -15.96 14.07
CA LEU A 29 -5.41 -16.45 12.70
C LEU A 29 -5.02 -15.34 11.74
N ALA A 30 -5.57 -14.13 11.93
CA ALA A 30 -5.19 -12.93 11.18
C ALA A 30 -3.74 -12.53 11.44
N GLN A 31 -3.30 -12.52 12.71
CA GLN A 31 -1.92 -12.21 13.07
C GLN A 31 -0.94 -13.23 12.49
N ASP A 32 -1.26 -14.53 12.56
CA ASP A 32 -0.42 -15.58 11.99
C ASP A 32 -0.33 -15.47 10.47
N ALA A 33 -1.43 -15.15 9.79
CA ALA A 33 -1.45 -14.91 8.36
C ALA A 33 -0.53 -13.75 7.96
N ILE A 34 -0.59 -12.63 8.69
CA ILE A 34 0.24 -11.44 8.47
C ILE A 34 1.72 -11.77 8.72
N LYS A 35 2.03 -12.48 9.81
CA LYS A 35 3.39 -12.90 10.16
C LYS A 35 4.00 -13.78 9.06
N ASN A 36 3.21 -14.73 8.56
CA ASN A 36 3.61 -15.59 7.45
C ASN A 36 3.80 -14.79 6.15
N ALA A 37 2.94 -13.81 5.86
CA ALA A 37 3.08 -12.92 4.71
C ALA A 37 4.33 -12.03 4.80
N CYS A 38 4.76 -11.66 6.00
CA CYS A 38 5.98 -10.90 6.24
C CYS A 38 7.26 -11.76 6.19
N SER A 39 7.15 -13.08 6.09
CA SER A 39 8.30 -13.97 5.92
C SER A 39 8.72 -13.98 4.45
N ALA A 40 9.79 -13.24 4.13
CA ALA A 40 10.34 -13.18 2.78
C ALA A 40 11.61 -14.03 2.64
N ARG A 41 12.11 -14.15 1.41
CA ARG A 41 13.32 -14.93 1.10
C ARG A 41 14.58 -14.32 1.73
N THR A 42 14.61 -13.01 1.99
CA THR A 42 15.74 -12.34 2.64
C THR A 42 15.31 -11.60 3.92
N PRO A 43 16.24 -11.39 4.88
CA PRO A 43 15.97 -10.62 6.09
C PRO A 43 15.56 -9.18 5.81
N GLU A 44 16.17 -8.53 4.81
CA GLU A 44 15.89 -7.12 4.47
C GLU A 44 14.48 -6.97 3.91
N GLN A 45 14.03 -7.92 3.09
CA GLN A 45 12.67 -7.96 2.57
C GLN A 45 11.67 -8.19 3.70
N SER A 46 11.99 -9.11 4.62
CA SER A 46 11.14 -9.39 5.78
C SER A 46 11.00 -8.16 6.69
N LEU A 47 12.10 -7.44 6.93
CA LEU A 47 12.10 -6.19 7.69
C LEU A 47 11.25 -5.11 7.01
N LYS A 48 11.37 -4.94 5.69
CA LYS A 48 10.53 -3.99 4.93
C LYS A 48 9.03 -4.33 5.02
N LEU A 49 8.68 -5.61 4.99
CA LEU A 49 7.29 -6.06 5.14
C LEU A 49 6.77 -5.80 6.56
N GLN A 50 7.58 -6.03 7.58
CA GLN A 50 7.22 -5.72 8.97
C GLN A 50 7.04 -4.21 9.20
N GLN A 51 7.92 -3.37 8.64
CA GLN A 51 7.77 -1.91 8.71
C GLN A 51 6.49 -1.43 8.01
N LEU A 52 6.14 -2.04 6.87
CA LEU A 52 4.88 -1.78 6.19
C LEU A 52 3.69 -2.19 7.08
N GLN A 53 3.73 -3.39 7.65
CA GLN A 53 2.67 -3.86 8.54
C GLN A 53 2.45 -2.89 9.71
N TRP A 54 3.53 -2.44 10.36
CA TRP A 54 3.43 -1.45 11.43
C TRP A 54 2.80 -0.14 10.95
N THR A 55 3.17 0.34 9.76
CA THR A 55 2.56 1.54 9.18
C THR A 55 1.06 1.37 8.97
N ILE A 56 0.63 0.21 8.48
CA ILE A 56 -0.79 -0.13 8.30
C ILE A 56 -1.50 -0.12 9.66
N ASP A 57 -0.95 -0.82 10.66
CA ASP A 57 -1.54 -0.91 11.99
C ASP A 57 -1.69 0.48 12.65
N MET A 58 -0.70 1.35 12.49
CA MET A 58 -0.75 2.72 13.00
C MET A 58 -1.87 3.55 12.36
N GLN A 59 -2.12 3.38 11.06
CA GLN A 59 -3.21 4.07 10.38
C GLN A 59 -4.57 3.49 10.77
N LEU A 60 -4.68 2.17 10.89
CA LEU A 60 -5.90 1.49 11.32
C LEU A 60 -6.29 1.83 12.76
N ARG A 61 -5.32 2.03 13.65
CA ARG A 61 -5.58 2.49 15.04
C ARG A 61 -6.24 3.86 15.11
N LYS A 62 -5.98 4.74 14.13
CA LYS A 62 -6.61 6.08 14.06
C LYS A 62 -8.09 5.99 13.65
N ALA A 63 -8.48 4.92 12.96
CA ALA A 63 -9.85 4.69 12.51
C ALA A 63 -10.71 4.03 13.60
N LYS A 64 -11.72 4.77 14.07
CA LYS A 64 -12.61 4.35 15.18
C LYS A 64 -13.74 3.42 14.74
N THR A 65 -14.10 3.40 13.45
CA THR A 65 -15.19 2.58 12.91
C THR A 65 -14.67 1.56 11.90
N PRO A 66 -15.34 0.40 11.74
CA PRO A 66 -14.97 -0.59 10.73
C PRO A 66 -14.93 -0.02 9.30
N MET A 67 -15.90 0.83 8.94
CA MET A 67 -15.92 1.52 7.64
C MET A 67 -14.72 2.46 7.47
N ALA A 68 -14.37 3.23 8.50
CA ALA A 68 -13.19 4.09 8.45
C ALA A 68 -11.89 3.28 8.30
N ARG A 69 -11.82 2.08 8.91
CA ARG A 69 -10.68 1.16 8.72
C ARG A 69 -10.60 0.66 7.29
N MET A 70 -11.73 0.34 6.65
CA MET A 70 -11.76 -0.04 5.24
C MET A 70 -11.26 1.09 4.33
N HIS A 71 -11.76 2.32 4.51
CA HIS A 71 -11.29 3.47 3.74
C HIS A 71 -9.81 3.80 3.99
N ALA A 72 -9.33 3.66 5.23
CA ALA A 72 -7.92 3.82 5.54
C ALA A 72 -7.07 2.77 4.80
N MET A 73 -7.50 1.51 4.79
CA MET A 73 -6.83 0.45 4.05
C MET A 73 -6.81 0.74 2.55
N GLU A 74 -7.96 1.14 1.99
CA GLU A 74 -8.10 1.55 0.60
C GLU A 74 -7.10 2.65 0.23
N ASN A 75 -7.06 3.74 1.00
CA ASN A 75 -6.16 4.86 0.79
C ASN A 75 -4.68 4.46 0.85
N ILE A 76 -4.30 3.53 1.75
CA ILE A 76 -2.93 3.02 1.82
C ILE A 76 -2.56 2.28 0.54
N PHE A 77 -3.44 1.40 0.04
CA PHE A 77 -3.19 0.65 -1.19
C PHE A 77 -3.15 1.56 -2.42
N TYR A 78 -4.16 2.41 -2.59
CA TYR A 78 -4.22 3.33 -3.73
C TYR A 78 -3.07 4.33 -3.70
N GLY A 79 -2.71 4.87 -2.54
CA GLY A 79 -1.57 5.78 -2.41
C GLY A 79 -0.24 5.12 -2.78
N LYS A 80 -0.03 3.85 -2.43
CA LYS A 80 1.21 3.12 -2.79
C LYS A 80 1.32 2.80 -4.27
N ILE A 81 0.20 2.56 -4.96
CA ILE A 81 0.21 2.17 -6.37
C ILE A 81 0.09 3.40 -7.27
N TYR A 82 -0.90 4.25 -7.01
CA TYR A 82 -1.33 5.35 -7.86
C TYR A 82 -1.00 6.74 -7.32
N GLY A 83 -0.46 6.87 -6.10
CA GLY A 83 -0.02 8.15 -5.57
C GLY A 83 1.15 8.74 -6.37
N GLU A 84 1.47 10.01 -6.11
CA GLU A 84 2.55 10.75 -6.80
C GLU A 84 3.90 10.01 -6.73
N ASP A 85 4.22 9.44 -5.57
CA ASP A 85 5.40 8.58 -5.32
C ASP A 85 5.12 7.07 -5.48
N GLY A 86 3.98 6.73 -6.06
CA GLY A 86 3.48 5.38 -6.23
C GLY A 86 4.31 4.54 -7.21
N GLN A 87 4.09 3.23 -7.18
CA GLN A 87 4.77 2.28 -8.07
C GLN A 87 4.50 2.57 -9.55
N LEU A 88 3.28 3.01 -9.90
CA LEU A 88 2.92 3.31 -11.28
C LEU A 88 3.67 4.54 -11.82
N SER A 89 3.76 5.61 -11.01
CA SER A 89 4.53 6.81 -11.33
C SER A 89 6.01 6.48 -11.58
N LYS A 90 6.60 5.63 -10.73
CA LYS A 90 7.98 5.14 -10.88
C LYS A 90 8.18 4.31 -12.14
N LEU A 91 7.22 3.46 -12.48
CA LEU A 91 7.26 2.67 -13.71
C LEU A 91 7.23 3.58 -14.94
N VAL A 92 6.29 4.53 -15.01
CA VAL A 92 6.18 5.49 -16.12
C VAL A 92 7.47 6.29 -16.28
N SER A 93 8.05 6.77 -15.17
CA SER A 93 9.33 7.49 -15.18
C SER A 93 10.47 6.62 -15.73
N THR A 94 10.54 5.37 -15.32
CA THR A 94 11.55 4.40 -15.80
C THR A 94 11.38 4.11 -17.28
N CYS A 95 10.15 3.88 -17.75
CA CYS A 95 9.86 3.65 -19.17
C CYS A 95 10.23 4.87 -20.03
N LYS A 96 9.91 6.10 -19.57
CA LYS A 96 10.32 7.34 -20.25
C LYS A 96 11.84 7.42 -20.38
N LYS A 97 12.59 7.16 -19.30
CA LYS A 97 14.06 7.14 -19.32
C LYS A 97 14.61 6.07 -20.27
N LEU A 98 14.00 4.89 -20.30
CA LEU A 98 14.42 3.81 -21.20
C LEU A 98 14.21 4.19 -22.67
N VAL A 99 13.03 4.73 -23.01
CA VAL A 99 12.74 5.20 -24.38
C VAL A 99 13.72 6.29 -24.79
N GLN A 100 14.03 7.24 -23.89
CA GLN A 100 15.03 8.29 -24.14
C GLN A 100 16.43 7.71 -24.41
N ALA A 101 16.86 6.73 -23.61
CA ALA A 101 18.16 6.09 -23.79
C ALA A 101 18.27 5.35 -25.13
N VAL A 102 17.17 4.78 -25.63
CA VAL A 102 17.13 4.04 -26.90
C VAL A 102 16.96 4.96 -28.11
N THR A 103 16.23 6.08 -27.97
CA THR A 103 15.92 7.00 -29.09
C THR A 103 16.84 8.21 -29.17
N GLY A 104 17.69 8.45 -28.18
CA GLY A 104 18.58 9.62 -28.13
C GLY A 104 17.86 10.96 -27.90
N GLY A 105 16.56 10.93 -27.62
CA GLY A 105 15.73 12.12 -27.45
C GLY A 105 15.95 12.80 -26.09
N LYS A 106 16.51 14.02 -26.12
CA LYS A 106 16.63 14.92 -24.96
C LYS A 106 15.23 15.46 -24.61
N VAL A 107 14.74 15.24 -23.39
CA VAL A 107 13.50 15.90 -22.93
C VAL A 107 13.85 17.16 -22.15
N GLU A 108 13.32 18.29 -22.64
CA GLU A 108 13.25 19.53 -21.89
C GLU A 108 12.52 19.29 -20.56
N THR A 109 13.23 19.54 -19.47
CA THR A 109 12.62 19.73 -18.16
C THR A 109 11.67 20.92 -18.25
N GLY A 110 10.39 20.64 -18.47
CA GLY A 110 9.31 21.58 -18.22
C GLY A 110 9.31 21.92 -16.73
N GLY A 111 10.10 22.93 -16.37
CA GLY A 111 10.02 23.56 -15.06
C GLY A 111 8.60 24.06 -14.87
N GLY A 112 7.97 23.64 -13.77
CA GLY A 112 6.78 24.30 -13.26
C GLY A 112 7.14 25.75 -13.00
N LYS A 113 6.78 26.64 -13.93
CA LYS A 113 6.68 28.06 -13.67
C LYS A 113 5.62 28.23 -12.59
N GLU A 114 6.04 28.74 -11.43
CA GLU A 114 5.14 29.51 -10.56
C GLU A 114 4.40 30.56 -11.41
N PRO A 115 3.08 30.71 -11.27
CA PRO A 115 2.45 32.02 -11.36
C PRO A 115 2.44 32.57 -9.91
N GLY A 116 3.30 33.50 -9.54
CA GLY A 116 3.28 34.84 -10.12
C GLY A 116 2.09 35.61 -9.52
N LYS A 117 2.34 36.32 -8.42
CA LYS A 117 1.43 37.26 -7.75
C LYS A 117 0.62 38.08 -8.78
N LEU A 118 -0.71 37.94 -8.77
CA LEU A 118 -1.57 39.02 -9.26
C LEU A 118 -1.73 40.04 -8.13
N LYS A 119 -1.13 41.22 -8.31
CA LYS A 119 -1.64 42.44 -7.71
C LYS A 119 -3.00 42.70 -8.35
N ASP A 120 -4.01 43.01 -7.55
CA ASP A 120 -5.14 43.80 -8.04
C ASP A 120 -5.41 44.93 -7.06
N VAL A 121 -5.62 46.10 -7.66
CA VAL A 121 -5.76 47.40 -7.06
C VAL A 121 -7.25 47.72 -7.15
N GLY A 122 -7.86 47.94 -6.00
CA GLY A 122 -9.21 48.50 -5.86
C GLY A 122 -9.37 49.06 -4.46
#